data_AF-A0A2E5HN31-F1
#
_entry.id   AF-A0A2E5HN31-F1
#
_cell.length_a   1.000
_cell.length_b   1.000
_cell.length_c   1.000
_cell.angle_alpha   90.00
_cell.angle_beta   90.00
_cell.angle_gamma   90.00
#
_symmetry.space_group_name_H-M   'P 1'
#
loop_
_entity.id
_entity.type
_entity.pdbx_description
1 polymer ?
#
loop_
_entity_poly.entity_id
_entity_poly.type
_entity_poly.pdbx_seq_one_letter_code
_entity_poly.pdbx_strand_id
1 'polypeptide(L)'
;MFRALPQGTVIEADPARIVSFQRSLNSSPVALNGPMVQARAFIVGVFNDSRSTYSLYVSLRSIESGNLGYVLFSCDPREVSLANYRDAEQAALDLVEGHGFVMESVDFQSLPPVDVRRYMIEVPLQASAGAAPESTQPPVSFGESRGNAQSGYGERADGGARYMYANRSNMGAASSAHRVPAAAASQSGDLYRPAASPSQTSGISPGRAPYATASGGGRHSAAARPQTTPGAPLSGLNSLELGIPPEEAIAILGRLLAIF
;
A
#
# COMPACT_ATOMS: atom_id res chain seq x y z
N MET A 1 -2.95 15.58 -13.58
CA MET A 1 -3.40 14.22 -13.19
C MET A 1 -2.50 13.63 -12.13
N PHE A 2 -1.21 13.36 -12.38
CA PHE A 2 -0.25 13.06 -11.31
C PHE A 2 1.08 13.77 -11.54
N ARG A 3 1.69 14.27 -10.47
CA ARG A 3 3.00 14.95 -10.48
C ARG A 3 3.95 14.25 -9.51
N ALA A 4 5.16 13.97 -9.97
CA ALA A 4 6.22 13.46 -9.12
C ALA A 4 6.58 14.48 -8.03
N LEU A 5 6.66 14.02 -6.79
CA LEU A 5 7.08 14.79 -5.64
C LEU A 5 8.62 14.72 -5.48
N PRO A 6 9.23 15.71 -4.82
CA PRO A 6 10.66 15.68 -4.51
C PRO A 6 11.05 14.40 -3.75
N GLN A 7 12.25 13.88 -4.01
CA GLN A 7 12.80 12.75 -3.25
C GLN A 7 12.84 13.05 -1.75
N GLY A 8 12.56 12.03 -0.93
CA GLY A 8 12.48 12.16 0.52
C GLY A 8 11.16 12.75 1.03
N THR A 9 10.20 13.06 0.14
CA THR A 9 8.87 13.50 0.56
C THR A 9 8.11 12.34 1.20
N VAL A 10 7.66 12.56 2.43
CA VAL A 10 6.80 11.63 3.18
C VAL A 10 5.33 12.05 3.08
N ILE A 11 4.44 11.08 3.15
CA ILE A 11 3.00 11.29 3.25
C ILE A 11 2.67 11.45 4.74
N GLU A 12 2.36 12.67 5.15
CA GLU A 12 1.86 12.94 6.49
C GLU A 12 0.38 12.54 6.59
N ALA A 13 0.10 11.37 7.14
CA ALA A 13 -1.25 10.87 7.31
C ALA A 13 -1.37 10.00 8.56
N ASP A 14 -2.42 10.24 9.34
CA ASP A 14 -2.88 9.30 10.36
C ASP A 14 -3.43 8.05 9.66
N PRO A 15 -3.03 6.83 10.05
CA PRO A 15 -3.65 5.59 9.58
C PRO A 15 -5.19 5.59 9.61
N ALA A 16 -5.80 6.26 10.59
CA ALA A 16 -7.25 6.39 10.69
C ALA A 16 -7.88 7.21 9.54
N ARG A 17 -7.09 8.04 8.85
CA ARG A 17 -7.53 8.87 7.72
C ARG A 17 -7.33 8.20 6.36
N ILE A 18 -6.76 6.99 6.32
CA ILE A 18 -6.60 6.25 5.06
C ILE A 18 -7.95 5.67 4.64
N VAL A 19 -8.47 6.14 3.50
CA VAL A 19 -9.79 5.75 2.97
C VAL A 19 -9.71 4.72 1.85
N SER A 20 -8.55 4.61 1.19
CA SER A 20 -8.29 3.62 0.16
C SER A 20 -6.81 3.24 0.22
N PHE A 21 -6.52 1.95 0.16
CA PHE A 21 -5.18 1.44 0.07
C PHE A 21 -5.17 0.31 -0.95
N GLN A 22 -4.34 0.45 -1.98
CA GLN A 22 -4.19 -0.57 -3.00
C GLN A 22 -2.71 -0.91 -3.16
N ARG A 23 -2.41 -2.17 -3.41
CA ARG A 23 -1.03 -2.64 -3.61
C ARG A 23 -0.93 -3.49 -4.87
N SER A 24 0.25 -3.52 -5.47
CA SER A 24 0.49 -4.42 -6.60
C SER A 24 0.68 -5.86 -6.15
N LEU A 25 0.07 -6.80 -6.87
CA LEU A 25 0.25 -8.24 -6.69
C LEU A 25 1.57 -8.73 -7.27
N ASN A 26 2.04 -8.07 -8.33
CA ASN A 26 3.30 -8.35 -9.01
C ASN A 26 4.34 -7.26 -8.74
N SER A 27 5.57 -7.55 -9.14
CA SER A 27 6.59 -6.54 -9.39
C SER A 27 6.73 -6.30 -10.90
N SER A 28 7.03 -5.06 -11.28
CA SER A 28 7.26 -4.67 -12.67
C SER A 28 8.58 -3.91 -12.80
N PRO A 29 9.37 -4.14 -13.87
CA PRO A 29 10.57 -3.35 -14.14
C PRO A 29 10.17 -1.92 -14.53
N VAL A 30 10.63 -0.93 -13.77
CA VAL A 30 10.37 0.50 -14.02
C VAL A 30 11.64 1.32 -13.86
N ALA A 31 11.76 2.41 -14.61
CA ALA A 31 12.89 3.35 -14.47
C ALA A 31 12.58 4.37 -13.37
N LEU A 32 13.14 4.18 -12.17
CA LEU A 32 13.02 5.12 -11.05
C LEU A 32 14.23 6.07 -11.02
N ASN A 33 14.17 7.16 -11.78
CA ASN A 33 15.24 8.17 -11.87
C ASN A 33 16.63 7.59 -12.23
N GLY A 34 16.68 6.58 -13.11
CA GLY A 34 17.92 5.93 -13.51
C GLY A 34 17.71 4.57 -14.16
N PRO A 35 18.48 3.53 -13.79
CA PRO A 35 18.36 2.20 -14.37
C PRO A 35 16.97 1.59 -14.11
N MET A 36 16.60 0.60 -14.92
CA MET A 36 15.40 -0.18 -14.66
C MET A 36 15.60 -1.03 -13.41
N VAL A 37 14.69 -0.90 -12.46
CA VAL A 37 14.65 -1.67 -11.22
C VAL A 37 13.33 -2.40 -11.11
N GLN A 38 13.31 -3.55 -10.43
CA GLN A 38 12.04 -4.18 -10.06
C GLN A 38 11.39 -3.35 -8.95
N ALA A 39 10.13 -2.95 -9.15
CA ALA A 39 9.39 -2.18 -8.16
C ALA A 39 8.05 -2.82 -7.80
N ARG A 40 7.45 -2.35 -6.71
CA ARG A 40 6.04 -2.53 -6.35
C ARG A 40 5.33 -1.18 -6.36
N ALA A 41 4.05 -1.20 -6.71
CA ALA A 41 3.20 -0.01 -6.72
C ALA A 41 2.23 -0.03 -5.54
N PHE A 42 1.96 1.15 -5.00
CA PHE A 42 0.97 1.39 -3.96
C PHE A 42 0.15 2.63 -4.32
N ILE A 43 -1.16 2.57 -4.13
CA ILE A 43 -2.05 3.73 -4.23
C ILE A 43 -2.63 3.97 -2.84
N VAL A 44 -2.53 5.21 -2.35
CA VAL A 44 -3.02 5.58 -1.02
C VAL A 44 -3.91 6.81 -1.12
N GLY A 45 -5.18 6.64 -0.75
CA GLY A 45 -6.15 7.71 -0.57
C GLY A 45 -6.22 8.15 0.88
N VAL A 46 -6.07 9.45 1.12
CA VAL A 46 -6.08 10.06 2.46
C VAL A 46 -7.20 11.08 2.53
N PHE A 47 -8.02 11.03 3.58
CA PHE A 47 -9.01 12.06 3.88
C PHE A 47 -8.38 13.23 4.64
N ASN A 48 -8.66 14.45 4.19
CA ASN A 48 -8.18 15.68 4.82
C ASN A 48 -9.36 16.39 5.54
N ASP A 49 -9.38 16.29 6.86
CA ASP A 49 -10.47 16.84 7.69
C ASP A 49 -10.67 18.35 7.52
N SER A 50 -9.58 19.10 7.31
CA SER A 50 -9.59 20.57 7.28
C SER A 50 -10.51 21.19 6.23
N ARG A 51 -10.75 20.46 5.13
CA ARG A 51 -11.53 20.93 3.97
C ARG A 51 -12.54 19.89 3.47
N SER A 52 -12.68 18.76 4.17
CA SER A 52 -13.46 17.60 3.69
C SER A 52 -13.08 17.20 2.27
N THR A 53 -11.77 17.25 1.97
CA THR A 53 -11.18 16.87 0.69
C THR A 53 -10.41 15.57 0.82
N TYR A 54 -9.96 15.05 -0.31
CA TYR A 54 -9.18 13.83 -0.39
C TYR A 54 -7.85 14.12 -1.09
N SER A 55 -6.79 13.47 -0.65
CA SER A 55 -5.50 13.46 -1.33
C SER A 55 -5.24 12.05 -1.84
N LEU A 56 -4.68 11.92 -3.03
CA LEU A 56 -4.33 10.62 -3.61
C LEU A 56 -2.85 10.59 -3.97
N TYR A 57 -2.18 9.53 -3.55
CA TYR A 57 -0.75 9.32 -3.76
C TYR A 57 -0.49 7.99 -4.44
N VAL A 58 0.50 7.97 -5.33
CA VAL A 58 1.03 6.74 -5.93
C VAL A 58 2.50 6.61 -5.51
N SER A 59 2.86 5.49 -4.89
CA SER A 59 4.24 5.19 -4.50
C SER A 59 4.76 4.02 -5.35
N LEU A 60 5.88 4.22 -6.03
CA LEU A 60 6.63 3.16 -6.70
C LEU A 60 7.91 2.90 -5.90
N ARG A 61 8.02 1.71 -5.30
CA ARG A 61 9.14 1.34 -4.42
C ARG A 61 9.97 0.22 -5.01
N SER A 62 11.29 0.41 -5.06
CA SER A 62 12.21 -0.66 -5.46
C SER A 62 12.15 -1.84 -4.48
N ILE A 63 12.18 -3.06 -5.01
CA ILE A 63 12.28 -4.29 -4.19
C ILE A 63 13.72 -4.80 -4.08
N GLU A 64 14.69 -4.13 -4.70
CA GLU A 64 16.09 -4.55 -4.68
C GLU A 64 16.72 -4.30 -3.30
N SER A 65 17.32 -5.36 -2.75
CA SER A 65 17.93 -5.38 -1.42
C SER A 65 19.00 -4.28 -1.28
N GLY A 66 18.78 -3.34 -0.36
CA GLY A 66 19.75 -2.30 -0.02
C GLY A 66 19.50 -0.93 -0.65
N ASN A 67 18.54 -0.81 -1.57
CA ASN A 67 18.16 0.47 -2.16
C ASN A 67 16.67 0.75 -1.89
N LEU A 68 16.36 1.33 -0.73
CA LEU A 68 15.01 1.73 -0.32
C LEU A 68 14.50 2.98 -1.08
N GLY A 69 14.86 3.09 -2.35
CA GLY A 69 14.40 4.15 -3.23
C GLY A 69 12.90 3.99 -3.50
N TYR A 70 12.18 5.10 -3.37
CA TYR A 70 10.81 5.23 -3.84
C TYR A 70 10.66 6.51 -4.65
N VAL A 71 9.70 6.50 -5.57
CA VAL A 71 9.21 7.70 -6.25
C VAL A 71 7.76 7.87 -5.85
N LEU A 72 7.44 9.06 -5.34
CA LEU A 72 6.11 9.39 -4.89
C LEU A 72 5.46 10.35 -5.89
N PHE A 73 4.22 10.09 -6.27
CA PHE A 73 3.40 10.96 -7.09
C PHE A 73 2.20 11.42 -6.28
N SER A 74 1.76 12.64 -6.52
CA SER A 74 0.53 13.19 -5.96
C SER A 74 -0.40 13.65 -7.06
N CYS A 75 -1.71 13.58 -6.82
CA CYS A 75 -2.70 14.14 -7.73
C CYS A 75 -2.48 15.65 -7.94
N ASP A 76 -2.90 16.17 -9.08
CA ASP A 76 -2.90 17.62 -9.37
C ASP A 76 -4.28 18.02 -9.91
N PRO A 77 -5.10 18.76 -9.13
CA PRO A 77 -4.78 19.36 -7.82
C PRO A 77 -4.56 18.32 -6.72
N ARG A 78 -3.72 18.66 -5.72
CA ARG A 78 -3.36 17.77 -4.59
C ARG A 78 -4.56 17.33 -3.77
N GLU A 79 -5.50 18.25 -3.57
CA GLU A 79 -6.74 18.03 -2.84
C GLU A 79 -7.90 17.99 -3.83
N VAL A 80 -8.68 16.92 -3.81
CA VAL A 80 -9.86 16.72 -4.65
C VAL A 80 -11.12 16.58 -3.78
N SER A 81 -12.27 16.98 -4.33
CA SER A 81 -13.56 16.77 -3.68
C SER A 81 -13.98 15.30 -3.73
N LEU A 82 -14.96 14.91 -2.91
CA LEU A 82 -15.54 13.55 -2.95
C LEU A 82 -16.06 13.19 -4.36
N ALA A 83 -16.69 14.14 -5.04
CA ALA A 83 -17.24 13.93 -6.38
C ALA A 83 -16.16 13.58 -7.42
N ASN A 84 -14.97 14.17 -7.28
CA ASN A 84 -13.84 13.97 -8.20
C ASN A 84 -12.89 12.86 -7.74
N TYR A 85 -13.08 12.33 -6.53
CA TYR A 85 -12.17 11.35 -5.94
C TYR A 85 -12.13 10.05 -6.75
N ARG A 86 -13.28 9.57 -7.23
CA ARG A 86 -13.35 8.35 -8.05
C ARG A 86 -12.61 8.47 -9.37
N ASP A 87 -12.72 9.62 -10.03
CA ASP A 87 -11.99 9.89 -11.28
C ASP A 87 -10.48 9.97 -11.03
N ALA A 88 -10.06 10.58 -9.90
CA ALA A 88 -8.66 10.61 -9.50
C ALA A 88 -8.12 9.20 -9.17
N GLU A 89 -8.91 8.37 -8.50
CA GLU A 89 -8.58 6.97 -8.20
C GLU A 89 -8.42 6.13 -9.47
N GLN A 90 -9.33 6.29 -10.44
CA GLN A 90 -9.21 5.64 -11.74
C GLN A 90 -7.96 6.10 -12.50
N ALA A 91 -7.65 7.40 -12.49
CA ALA A 91 -6.43 7.92 -13.11
C ALA A 91 -5.14 7.38 -12.46
N ALA A 92 -5.16 7.10 -11.15
CA ALA A 92 -4.04 6.46 -10.46
C ALA A 92 -3.89 4.99 -10.87
N LEU A 93 -5.01 4.27 -11.01
CA LEU A 93 -5.06 2.90 -11.52
C LEU A 93 -4.50 2.82 -12.94
N ASP A 94 -5.01 3.65 -13.85
CA ASP A 94 -4.55 3.69 -15.24
C ASP A 94 -3.04 3.99 -15.32
N LEU A 95 -2.53 4.87 -14.45
CA LEU A 95 -1.10 5.18 -14.35
C LEU A 95 -0.28 3.92 -14.00
N VAL A 96 -0.64 3.18 -12.95
CA VAL A 96 0.14 2.01 -12.52
C VAL A 96 -0.06 0.80 -13.44
N GLU A 97 -1.29 0.55 -13.92
CA GLU A 97 -1.58 -0.53 -14.85
C GLU A 97 -0.89 -0.30 -16.20
N GLY A 98 -0.79 0.96 -16.65
CA GLY A 98 0.01 1.34 -17.82
C GLY A 98 1.50 1.00 -17.71
N HIS A 99 2.02 0.77 -16.51
CA HIS A 99 3.39 0.30 -16.24
C HIS A 99 3.47 -1.22 -15.97
N GLY A 100 2.37 -1.95 -16.19
CA GLY A 100 2.32 -3.41 -16.05
C GLY A 100 2.08 -3.91 -14.63
N PHE A 101 1.65 -3.05 -13.71
CA PHE A 101 1.24 -3.48 -12.37
C PHE A 101 -0.20 -4.03 -12.38
N VAL A 102 -0.44 -5.07 -11.60
CA VAL A 102 -1.79 -5.59 -11.30
C VAL A 102 -2.13 -5.21 -9.88
N MET A 103 -3.19 -4.44 -9.69
CA MET A 103 -3.53 -3.86 -8.39
C MET A 103 -4.59 -4.69 -7.66
N GLU A 104 -4.49 -4.76 -6.34
CA GLU A 104 -5.55 -5.24 -5.47
C GLU A 104 -5.89 -4.21 -4.39
N SER A 105 -7.17 -4.14 -4.03
CA SER A 105 -7.64 -3.32 -2.92
C SER A 105 -7.41 -4.06 -1.60
N VAL A 106 -6.84 -3.36 -0.63
CA VAL A 106 -6.61 -3.87 0.73
C VAL A 106 -7.52 -3.09 1.66
N ASP A 107 -8.33 -3.81 2.43
CA ASP A 107 -9.14 -3.20 3.49
C ASP A 107 -8.25 -2.82 4.68
N PHE A 108 -7.59 -1.67 4.56
CA PHE A 108 -6.56 -1.22 5.49
C PHE A 108 -7.07 -1.06 6.93
N GLN A 109 -8.35 -0.70 7.09
CA GLN A 109 -8.98 -0.45 8.39
C GLN A 109 -9.25 -1.74 9.18
N SER A 110 -9.41 -2.88 8.48
CA SER A 110 -9.61 -4.18 9.14
C SER A 110 -8.31 -4.95 9.38
N LEU A 111 -7.15 -4.39 8.96
CA LEU A 111 -5.87 -5.05 9.15
C LEU A 111 -5.45 -5.10 10.63
N PRO A 112 -4.81 -6.20 11.06
CA PRO A 112 -4.13 -6.25 12.34
C PRO A 112 -3.06 -5.15 12.47
N PRO A 113 -2.81 -4.60 13.67
CA PRO A 113 -1.81 -3.53 13.88
C PRO A 113 -0.39 -3.89 13.41
N VAL A 114 -0.03 -5.18 13.40
CA VAL A 114 1.25 -5.65 12.87
C VAL A 114 1.36 -5.47 11.37
N ASP A 115 0.28 -5.71 10.63
CA ASP A 115 0.24 -5.58 9.17
C ASP A 115 0.13 -4.12 8.76
N VAL A 116 -0.63 -3.31 9.50
CA VAL A 116 -0.66 -1.84 9.34
C VAL A 116 0.76 -1.27 9.41
N ARG A 117 1.52 -1.62 10.46
CA ARG A 117 2.92 -1.16 10.61
C ARG A 117 3.80 -1.62 9.46
N ARG A 118 3.61 -2.84 8.97
CA ARG A 118 4.35 -3.34 7.80
C ARG A 118 4.08 -2.49 6.57
N TYR A 119 2.83 -2.19 6.27
CA TYR A 119 2.47 -1.34 5.13
C TYR A 119 2.95 0.11 5.29
N MET A 120 2.96 0.64 6.52
CA MET A 120 3.52 1.96 6.82
C MET A 120 5.04 2.06 6.63
N ILE A 121 5.76 0.94 6.60
CA ILE A 121 7.18 0.90 6.23
C ILE A 121 7.34 0.80 4.70
N GLU A 122 6.35 0.22 4.01
CA GLU A 122 6.39 0.05 2.56
C GLU A 122 6.00 1.30 1.79
N VAL A 123 5.06 2.08 2.32
CA VAL A 123 4.73 3.41 1.82
C VAL A 123 5.37 4.42 2.76
N PRO A 124 5.97 5.53 2.28
CA PRO A 124 6.58 6.56 3.14
C PRO A 124 5.53 7.36 3.94
N LEU A 125 4.75 6.68 4.79
CA LEU A 125 3.70 7.24 5.63
C LEU A 125 4.30 7.63 6.98
N GLN A 126 4.15 8.90 7.36
CA GLN A 126 4.49 9.40 8.68
C GLN A 126 3.22 9.86 9.38
N ALA A 127 3.05 9.45 10.64
CA ALA A 127 1.95 9.96 11.46
C ALA A 127 2.09 11.48 11.58
N SER A 128 1.02 12.22 11.29
CA SER A 128 1.03 13.68 11.38
C SER A 128 1.31 14.10 12.83
N ALA A 129 2.39 14.85 13.06
CA ALA A 129 2.85 15.25 14.39
C ALA A 129 1.82 16.08 15.19
N GLY A 130 0.80 16.63 14.52
CA GLY A 130 -0.27 17.43 15.12
C GLY A 130 -1.47 16.65 15.65
N ALA A 131 -1.53 15.33 15.46
CA ALA A 131 -2.60 14.49 15.98
C ALA A 131 -2.11 13.70 17.19
N ALA A 132 -1.69 14.39 18.25
CA ALA A 132 -1.68 13.74 19.55
C ALA A 132 -3.13 13.32 19.82
N PRO A 133 -3.42 12.02 20.07
CA PRO A 133 -4.76 11.65 20.46
C PRO A 133 -5.07 12.45 21.73
N GLU A 134 -6.02 13.36 21.64
CA GLU A 134 -6.57 14.05 22.81
C GLU A 134 -7.43 13.05 23.62
N SER A 135 -6.88 11.87 23.89
CA SER A 135 -7.36 10.98 24.94
C SER A 135 -6.79 11.47 26.27
N THR A 136 -7.07 12.73 26.62
CA THR A 136 -7.14 13.12 28.02
C THR A 136 -8.48 12.60 28.54
N GLN A 137 -8.62 11.28 28.63
CA GLN A 137 -9.50 10.76 29.66
C GLN A 137 -8.88 11.24 30.97
N PRO A 138 -9.53 12.11 31.74
CA PRO A 138 -9.03 12.46 33.05
C PRO A 138 -8.80 11.14 33.80
N PRO A 139 -7.71 10.98 34.56
CA PRO A 139 -7.53 9.79 35.36
C PRO A 139 -8.80 9.62 36.17
N VAL A 140 -9.55 8.55 35.90
CA VAL A 140 -10.63 8.12 36.78
C VAL A 140 -9.94 7.85 38.11
N SER A 141 -9.98 8.86 38.98
CA SER A 141 -9.55 8.76 40.35
C SER A 141 -10.40 7.64 40.94
N PHE A 142 -9.81 6.45 41.04
CA PHE A 142 -10.35 5.36 41.81
C PHE A 142 -10.43 5.89 43.24
N GLY A 143 -11.60 6.42 43.61
CA GLY A 143 -11.91 6.69 44.99
C GLY A 143 -11.67 5.39 45.75
N GLU A 144 -10.75 5.46 46.72
CA GLU A 144 -10.48 4.39 47.68
C GLU A 144 -11.80 4.02 48.36
N SER A 145 -12.51 3.05 47.80
CA SER A 145 -13.71 2.50 48.41
C SER A 145 -13.25 1.57 49.53
N ARG A 146 -13.14 2.11 50.74
CA ARG A 146 -12.93 1.36 51.98
C ARG A 146 -14.18 0.51 52.25
N GLY A 147 -14.28 -0.63 51.58
CA GLY A 147 -15.30 -1.64 51.84
C GLY A 147 -14.98 -2.43 53.11
N ASN A 148 -15.72 -2.17 54.18
CA ASN A 148 -15.80 -3.01 55.36
C ASN A 148 -16.29 -4.42 54.95
N ALA A 149 -15.46 -5.44 55.15
CA ALA A 149 -15.84 -6.83 54.97
C ALA A 149 -16.75 -7.28 56.12
N GLN A 150 -18.06 -7.12 55.97
CA GLN A 150 -19.03 -7.71 56.89
C GLN A 150 -19.34 -9.15 56.41
N SER A 151 -18.66 -10.11 57.05
CA SER A 151 -18.88 -11.54 56.85
C SER A 151 -20.26 -11.92 57.40
N GLY A 152 -21.19 -12.26 56.51
CA GLY A 152 -22.50 -12.81 56.86
C GLY A 152 -22.59 -14.25 56.36
N TYR A 153 -22.55 -15.22 57.27
CA TYR A 153 -22.92 -16.60 56.97
C TYR A 153 -24.44 -16.69 56.89
N GLY A 154 -24.96 -16.80 55.67
CA GLY A 154 -26.36 -17.14 55.41
C GLY A 154 -26.47 -18.63 55.09
N GLU A 155 -26.84 -19.42 56.08
CA GLU A 155 -27.24 -20.81 55.94
C GLU A 155 -28.62 -20.84 55.25
N ARG A 156 -28.70 -21.45 54.06
CA ARG A 156 -29.98 -21.81 53.43
C ARG A 156 -29.96 -23.30 53.13
N ALA A 157 -30.79 -24.03 53.86
CA ALA A 157 -31.29 -25.33 53.48
C ALA A 157 -32.26 -25.12 52.30
N ASP A 158 -31.79 -25.40 51.09
CA ASP A 158 -32.59 -26.10 50.09
C ASP A 158 -31.73 -26.40 48.86
N GLY A 159 -31.81 -27.66 48.42
CA GLY A 159 -31.06 -28.19 47.29
C GLY A 159 -31.39 -27.44 46.01
N GLY A 160 -30.40 -26.71 45.48
CA GLY A 160 -30.48 -26.06 44.19
C GLY A 160 -29.08 -25.94 43.59
N ALA A 161 -28.88 -26.59 42.44
CA ALA A 161 -27.60 -26.64 41.73
C ALA A 161 -27.02 -25.23 41.51
N ARG A 162 -25.84 -24.98 42.07
CA ARG A 162 -25.05 -23.78 41.79
C ARG A 162 -24.11 -24.07 40.63
N TYR A 163 -24.37 -23.44 39.48
CA TYR A 163 -23.39 -23.33 38.41
C TYR A 163 -22.31 -22.33 38.84
N MET A 164 -21.11 -22.84 39.10
CA MET A 164 -19.90 -22.03 39.24
C MET A 164 -19.39 -21.70 37.84
N TYR A 165 -19.51 -20.45 37.41
CA TYR A 165 -18.67 -19.94 36.32
C TYR A 165 -17.28 -19.67 36.91
N ALA A 166 -16.35 -20.59 36.69
CA ALA A 166 -14.95 -20.37 36.96
C ALA A 166 -14.42 -19.31 35.98
N ASN A 167 -14.17 -18.13 36.51
CA ASN A 167 -13.52 -17.02 35.82
C ASN A 167 -12.05 -17.41 35.55
N ARG A 168 -11.75 -17.88 34.33
CA ARG A 168 -10.41 -18.29 33.92
C ARG A 168 -9.60 -17.06 33.52
N SER A 169 -9.09 -16.35 34.52
CA SER A 169 -7.98 -15.42 34.38
C SER A 169 -6.75 -16.03 35.06
N ASN A 170 -5.58 -15.92 34.43
CA ASN A 170 -4.25 -16.37 34.88
C ASN A 170 -4.00 -17.88 34.95
N MET A 171 -3.24 -18.40 33.98
CA MET A 171 -2.00 -19.15 34.27
C MET A 171 -1.03 -19.02 33.10
N GLY A 172 0.17 -18.53 33.41
CA GLY A 172 1.32 -18.55 32.51
C GLY A 172 2.04 -19.91 32.52
N ALA A 173 2.93 -20.04 31.54
CA ALA A 173 4.17 -20.84 31.48
C ALA A 173 4.18 -22.26 32.09
N ALA A 174 4.38 -23.27 31.24
CA ALA A 174 5.58 -24.11 31.23
C ALA A 174 5.41 -25.37 30.36
N SER A 175 6.38 -25.55 29.45
CA SER A 175 7.12 -26.79 29.18
C SER A 175 6.45 -28.07 28.66
N SER A 176 7.16 -28.64 27.67
CA SER A 176 7.45 -30.07 27.49
C SER A 176 6.78 -30.79 26.31
N ALA A 177 7.65 -31.07 25.34
CA ALA A 177 7.67 -32.15 24.37
C ALA A 177 6.74 -33.34 24.61
N HIS A 178 6.01 -33.72 23.56
CA HIS A 178 5.66 -35.12 23.33
C HIS A 178 5.69 -35.46 21.82
N ARG A 179 6.36 -36.55 21.51
CA ARG A 179 6.50 -37.19 20.20
C ARG A 179 5.18 -37.89 19.79
N VAL A 180 4.82 -37.77 18.50
CA VAL A 180 4.52 -38.82 17.47
C VAL A 180 3.51 -39.93 17.88
N PRO A 181 2.47 -40.31 17.08
CA PRO A 181 2.69 -40.86 15.74
C PRO A 181 1.69 -40.59 14.62
N ALA A 182 2.18 -40.94 13.42
CA ALA A 182 1.52 -41.02 12.14
C ALA A 182 0.40 -42.08 12.07
N ALA A 183 -0.67 -41.74 11.36
CA ALA A 183 -1.63 -42.66 10.74
C ALA A 183 -2.11 -41.94 9.46
N ALA A 184 -1.73 -42.40 8.28
CA ALA A 184 -2.33 -43.50 7.52
C ALA A 184 -3.63 -43.10 6.81
N ALA A 185 -3.60 -43.29 5.49
CA ALA A 185 -4.57 -42.96 4.47
C ALA A 185 -5.92 -43.70 4.59
N SER A 186 -6.96 -43.12 3.98
CA SER A 186 -7.93 -43.73 3.03
C SER A 186 -9.06 -42.72 2.79
N GLN A 187 -9.15 -42.06 1.63
CA GLN A 187 -9.89 -42.48 0.43
C GLN A 187 -11.35 -42.90 0.66
N SER A 188 -12.27 -42.04 0.23
CA SER A 188 -13.62 -42.28 -0.34
C SER A 188 -14.40 -40.96 -0.14
N GLY A 189 -15.11 -40.36 -1.08
CA GLY A 189 -15.50 -40.74 -2.42
C GLY A 189 -16.74 -39.89 -2.70
N ASP A 190 -16.58 -38.70 -3.27
CA ASP A 190 -17.69 -37.81 -3.61
C ASP A 190 -17.57 -37.36 -5.06
N LEU A 191 -18.05 -38.22 -5.96
CA LEU A 191 -18.46 -37.85 -7.31
C LEU A 191 -19.85 -37.22 -7.22
N TYR A 192 -19.90 -35.92 -6.90
CA TYR A 192 -21.14 -35.14 -7.06
C TYR A 192 -21.17 -34.47 -8.42
N ARG A 193 -22.13 -34.93 -9.22
CA ARG A 193 -22.58 -34.46 -10.53
C ARG A 193 -23.25 -33.09 -10.41
N PRO A 194 -23.05 -32.19 -11.38
CA PRO A 194 -24.16 -31.35 -11.83
C PRO A 194 -24.55 -31.65 -13.28
N ALA A 195 -25.86 -31.71 -13.48
CA ALA A 195 -26.51 -31.88 -14.76
C ALA A 195 -26.52 -30.57 -15.58
N ALA A 196 -26.58 -30.77 -16.89
CA ALA A 196 -26.77 -29.82 -17.99
C ALA A 196 -27.84 -28.73 -17.71
N SER A 197 -27.70 -27.50 -18.21
CA SER A 197 -28.14 -27.01 -19.55
C SER A 197 -28.44 -25.50 -19.40
N PRO A 198 -28.81 -24.71 -20.44
CA PRO A 198 -28.57 -24.79 -21.87
C PRO A 198 -27.95 -23.50 -22.45
N SER A 199 -27.48 -23.63 -23.69
CA SER A 199 -27.08 -22.57 -24.61
C SER A 199 -28.14 -21.49 -24.77
N GLN A 200 -27.82 -20.23 -24.45
CA GLN A 200 -28.63 -19.09 -24.84
C GLN A 200 -28.24 -18.61 -26.24
N THR A 201 -29.24 -18.72 -27.11
CA THR A 201 -29.48 -18.07 -28.40
C THR A 201 -28.95 -16.64 -28.45
N SER A 202 -27.87 -16.42 -29.22
CA SER A 202 -27.50 -15.09 -29.70
C SER A 202 -28.24 -14.82 -31.01
N GLY A 203 -29.28 -14.01 -30.94
CA GLY A 203 -29.88 -13.33 -32.07
C GLY A 203 -30.07 -11.87 -31.70
N ILE A 204 -29.45 -10.96 -32.46
CA ILE A 204 -29.99 -9.69 -32.95
C ILE A 204 -28.84 -8.89 -33.58
N SER A 205 -29.06 -8.61 -34.87
CA SER A 205 -28.43 -7.69 -35.82
C SER A 205 -27.54 -6.55 -35.31
N PRO A 206 -26.59 -6.14 -36.18
CA PRO A 206 -26.55 -4.75 -36.60
C PRO A 206 -26.64 -4.63 -38.12
N GLY A 207 -27.80 -4.19 -38.60
CA GLY A 207 -27.92 -3.54 -39.90
C GLY A 207 -27.73 -2.04 -39.71
N ARG A 208 -26.59 -1.48 -40.12
CA ARG A 208 -26.55 -0.13 -40.68
C ARG A 208 -25.31 0.07 -41.56
N ALA A 209 -25.61 0.63 -42.73
CA ALA A 209 -24.82 0.74 -43.93
C ALA A 209 -23.75 1.86 -43.87
N PRO A 210 -22.88 1.96 -44.90
CA PRO A 210 -21.64 2.73 -44.90
C PRO A 210 -21.78 4.08 -45.61
N TYR A 211 -21.27 5.16 -44.99
CA TYR A 211 -20.94 6.45 -45.60
C TYR A 211 -19.87 7.09 -44.69
N ALA A 212 -18.78 7.75 -45.10
CA ALA A 212 -18.45 8.36 -46.36
C ALA A 212 -16.92 8.37 -46.56
N THR A 213 -16.53 8.11 -47.80
CA THR A 213 -15.23 8.39 -48.41
C THR A 213 -15.04 9.90 -48.49
N ALA A 214 -14.03 10.44 -47.82
CA ALA A 214 -13.50 11.77 -48.11
C ALA A 214 -12.03 11.63 -48.53
N SER A 215 -11.88 11.43 -49.83
CA SER A 215 -10.64 11.59 -50.59
C SER A 215 -10.22 13.06 -50.55
N GLY A 216 -9.14 13.37 -49.83
CA GLY A 216 -8.46 14.65 -49.84
C GLY A 216 -7.00 14.48 -50.23
N GLY A 217 -6.73 14.39 -51.54
CA GLY A 217 -5.39 14.45 -52.09
C GLY A 217 -4.76 15.83 -51.87
N GLY A 218 -3.51 15.86 -51.41
CA GLY A 218 -2.81 17.09 -51.08
C GLY A 218 -1.29 16.95 -51.06
N ARG A 219 -0.74 16.65 -52.24
CA ARG A 219 0.55 17.12 -52.80
C ARG A 219 1.74 17.38 -51.85
N HIS A 220 2.78 16.57 -52.07
CA HIS A 220 4.19 16.92 -52.23
C HIS A 220 4.70 18.23 -51.60
N SER A 221 5.63 18.09 -50.65
CA SER A 221 6.82 18.94 -50.59
C SER A 221 8.00 18.11 -50.09
N ALA A 222 8.89 17.81 -51.04
CA ALA A 222 10.22 17.26 -50.82
C ALA A 222 11.21 18.43 -50.76
N ALA A 223 11.90 18.60 -49.63
CA ALA A 223 13.14 19.36 -49.45
C ALA A 223 13.49 19.23 -47.95
N ALA A 224 14.71 19.04 -47.48
CA ALA A 224 16.01 18.82 -48.08
C ALA A 224 16.83 18.03 -47.03
N ARG A 225 17.71 17.13 -47.49
CA ARG A 225 18.67 16.45 -46.63
C ARG A 225 19.75 17.44 -46.17
N PRO A 226 19.99 17.64 -44.86
CA PRO A 226 21.24 18.23 -44.42
C PRO A 226 22.35 17.17 -44.48
N GLN A 227 23.47 17.61 -45.04
CA GLN A 227 24.67 16.83 -45.35
C GLN A 227 25.31 16.28 -44.07
N THR A 228 25.66 15.00 -44.12
CA THR A 228 26.62 14.35 -43.23
C THR A 228 28.00 14.98 -43.43
N THR A 229 28.52 15.65 -42.40
CA THR A 229 29.93 16.05 -42.33
C THR A 229 30.68 14.99 -41.51
N PRO A 230 31.76 14.38 -42.03
CA PRO A 230 32.59 13.47 -41.27
C PRO A 230 33.74 14.22 -40.59
N GLY A 231 33.96 13.96 -39.30
CA GLY A 231 35.27 14.09 -38.66
C GLY A 231 35.41 15.13 -37.55
N ALA A 232 35.40 14.65 -36.30
CA ALA A 232 36.32 15.11 -35.25
C ALA A 232 36.36 14.05 -34.12
N PRO A 233 37.54 13.49 -33.76
CA PRO A 233 37.68 12.64 -32.59
C PRO A 233 37.76 13.52 -31.33
N LEU A 234 36.76 13.41 -30.44
CA LEU A 234 36.85 13.95 -29.08
C LEU A 234 37.40 12.87 -28.14
N SER A 235 38.72 12.84 -28.03
CA SER A 235 39.39 12.35 -26.83
C SER A 235 39.34 13.47 -25.78
N GLY A 236 38.70 13.23 -24.64
CA GLY A 236 38.83 14.13 -23.49
C GLY A 236 37.56 14.32 -22.67
N LEU A 237 37.22 13.33 -21.84
CA LEU A 237 36.54 13.57 -20.57
C LEU A 237 37.23 12.72 -19.51
N ASN A 238 38.32 13.29 -18.98
CA ASN A 238 38.87 12.90 -17.70
C ASN A 238 37.89 13.34 -16.60
N SER A 239 37.60 12.41 -15.70
CA SER A 239 37.43 12.59 -14.26
C SER A 239 36.86 13.93 -13.78
N LEU A 240 35.58 13.92 -13.37
CA LEU A 240 35.11 14.77 -12.29
C LEU A 240 35.79 14.32 -11.00
N GLU A 241 37.00 14.83 -10.73
CA GLU A 241 37.55 14.91 -9.39
C GLU A 241 36.62 15.78 -8.54
N LEU A 242 35.70 15.17 -7.78
CA LEU A 242 35.29 15.78 -6.54
C LEU A 242 36.54 15.74 -5.64
N GLY A 243 37.20 16.89 -5.49
CA GLY A 243 38.34 17.10 -4.59
C GLY A 243 37.94 17.00 -3.12
N ILE A 244 37.31 15.90 -2.72
CA ILE A 244 37.07 15.54 -1.34
C ILE A 244 38.20 14.56 -0.97
N PRO A 245 39.09 14.90 -0.02
CA PRO A 245 40.12 13.99 0.41
C PRO A 245 39.47 12.71 0.96
N PRO A 246 40.04 11.52 0.67
CA PRO A 246 39.40 10.23 0.99
C PRO A 246 39.08 10.04 2.47
N GLU A 247 39.73 10.81 3.35
CA GLU A 247 39.48 10.77 4.80
C GLU A 247 38.16 11.49 5.20
N GLU A 248 37.70 12.50 4.45
CA GLU A 248 36.41 13.14 4.72
C GLU A 248 35.22 12.33 4.17
N ALA A 249 35.41 11.57 3.09
CA ALA A 249 34.37 10.73 2.53
C ALA A 249 33.90 9.63 3.50
N ILE A 250 34.82 9.10 4.30
CA ILE A 250 34.53 8.08 5.32
C ILE A 250 33.76 8.69 6.51
N ALA A 251 34.06 9.93 6.89
CA ALA A 251 33.36 10.62 7.98
C ALA A 251 31.90 10.96 7.61
N ILE A 252 31.64 11.29 6.35
CA ILE A 252 30.28 11.57 5.85
C ILE A 252 29.45 10.28 5.80
N LEU A 253 30.05 9.17 5.33
CA LEU A 253 29.40 7.85 5.36
C LEU A 253 29.14 7.34 6.78
N GLY A 254 30.05 7.60 7.72
CA GLY A 254 29.87 7.23 9.13
C GLY A 254 28.74 7.99 9.85
N ARG A 255 28.54 9.28 9.52
CA ARG A 255 27.43 10.08 10.08
C ARG A 255 26.06 9.72 9.51
N LEU A 256 26.01 9.25 8.26
CA LEU A 256 24.79 8.77 7.61
C LEU A 256 24.32 7.41 8.16
N LEU A 257 25.24 6.56 8.63
CA LEU A 257 24.91 5.27 9.23
C LEU A 257 24.54 5.33 10.73
N ALA A 258 24.88 6.42 11.43
CA ALA A 258 24.55 6.59 12.86
C ALA A 258 23.14 7.15 13.12
N ILE A 259 22.38 7.46 12.06
CA ILE A 259 21.02 8.02 12.13
C ILE A 259 19.95 6.93 11.84
N PHE A 260 20.37 5.70 11.53
CA PHE A 260 19.53 4.51 11.36
C PHE A 260 19.90 3.44 12.38
#